data_AF-A0A1B8U1M0-F1
#
_entry.id   AF-A0A1B8U1M0-F1
#
_cell.length_a   1.000
_cell.length_b   1.000
_cell.length_c   1.000
_cell.angle_alpha   90.00
_cell.angle_beta   90.00
_cell.angle_gamma   90.00
#
_symmetry.space_group_name_H-M   'P 1'
#
loop_
_entity.id
_entity.type
_entity.pdbx_description
1 polymer ?
#
loop_
_entity_poly.entity_id
_entity_poly.type
_entity_poly.pdbx_seq_one_letter_code
_entity_poly.pdbx_strand_id
1 'polypeptide(L)'
;MKIIIGVLIVTIGILALLKKRNFEKIKTYKWETEKEKFEKDFTEILLKNPNLEYLIIEFDSYYIQYKGFVKSKEFYTEIVSNEFLNENKKYSENKIEEILNLEFSKPNEKDNEGNISPNYSKWYKSETKNEIEFIHKELTRILKSIFNMKNGTEIKVRY
;
A
#
# COMPACT_ATOMS: atom_id res chain seq x y z
N MET A 1 21.40 0.24 -21.03
CA MET A 1 21.99 0.09 -19.68
C MET A 1 21.40 1.19 -18.81
N LYS A 2 20.30 0.90 -18.09
CA LYS A 2 19.66 1.86 -17.18
C LYS A 2 20.31 1.68 -15.81
N ILE A 3 20.81 2.76 -15.23
CA ILE A 3 21.58 2.73 -13.98
C ILE A 3 20.62 2.37 -12.85
N ILE A 4 20.76 1.16 -12.33
CA ILE A 4 20.09 0.62 -11.16
C ILE A 4 20.74 1.27 -9.94
N ILE A 5 20.32 2.48 -9.60
CA ILE A 5 20.68 3.12 -8.34
C ILE A 5 19.67 2.62 -7.32
N GLY A 6 20.20 1.84 -6.38
CA GLY A 6 19.46 1.07 -5.40
C GLY A 6 18.33 1.83 -4.72
N VAL A 7 17.16 1.20 -4.73
CA VAL A 7 16.05 1.46 -3.82
C VAL A 7 16.41 0.91 -2.42
N LEU A 8 17.63 1.17 -1.94
CA LEU A 8 18.08 0.82 -0.58
C LEU A 8 17.55 1.82 0.46
N ILE A 9 16.80 2.85 0.04
CA ILE A 9 16.49 4.05 0.84
C ILE A 9 14.99 4.22 1.15
N VAL A 10 14.09 3.36 0.66
CA VAL A 10 12.65 3.64 0.85
C VAL A 10 12.19 3.42 2.29
N THR A 11 12.81 2.55 3.09
CA THR A 11 12.31 2.26 4.45
C THR A 11 12.88 3.11 5.58
N ILE A 12 14.17 3.47 5.56
CA ILE A 12 14.76 4.23 6.68
C ILE A 12 14.42 5.74 6.58
N GLY A 13 14.17 6.26 5.37
CA GLY A 13 13.83 7.67 5.17
C GLY A 13 12.40 8.04 5.56
N ILE A 14 11.43 7.11 5.44
CA ILE A 14 10.01 7.46 5.53
C ILE A 14 9.57 7.73 6.97
N LEU A 15 10.00 6.98 7.99
CA LEU A 15 9.63 7.28 9.40
C LEU A 15 10.13 8.66 9.87
N ALA A 16 11.30 9.10 9.41
CA ALA A 16 11.83 10.44 9.67
C ALA A 16 11.11 11.53 8.86
N LEU A 17 10.65 11.22 7.64
CA LEU A 17 9.84 12.11 6.80
C LEU A 17 8.38 12.22 7.27
N LEU A 18 7.77 11.13 7.76
CA LEU A 18 6.40 11.07 8.30
C LEU A 18 6.23 11.97 9.53
N LYS A 19 7.28 12.08 10.34
CA LYS A 19 7.29 12.98 11.51
C LYS A 19 7.48 14.45 11.13
N LYS A 20 7.93 14.74 9.91
CA LYS A 20 8.33 16.08 9.43
C LYS A 20 7.45 16.62 8.29
N ARG A 21 6.70 15.77 7.58
CA ARG A 21 5.76 16.14 6.51
C ARG A 21 4.37 16.36 7.07
N ASN A 22 3.85 17.55 6.83
CA ASN A 22 2.42 17.80 6.88
C ASN A 22 1.78 17.01 5.75
N PHE A 23 1.21 15.84 6.05
CA PHE A 23 0.22 15.23 5.16
C PHE A 23 -0.80 16.31 4.81
N GLU A 24 -0.95 16.61 3.52
CA GLU A 24 -1.84 17.69 3.11
C GLU A 24 -3.29 17.35 3.45
N LYS A 25 -3.66 16.05 3.38
CA LYS A 25 -5.03 15.60 3.64
C LYS A 25 -5.05 14.28 4.42
N ILE A 26 -5.84 14.25 5.49
CA ILE A 26 -6.19 13.04 6.24
C ILE A 26 -7.70 12.85 6.17
N LYS A 27 -8.15 11.69 5.73
CA LYS A 27 -9.55 11.27 5.77
C LYS A 27 -9.68 10.00 6.61
N THR A 28 -10.76 9.89 7.38
CA THR A 28 -11.05 8.70 8.21
C THR A 28 -12.36 8.09 7.78
N TYR A 29 -12.41 6.77 7.72
CA TYR A 29 -13.57 5.97 7.34
C TYR A 29 -13.78 4.84 8.33
N LYS A 30 -15.02 4.38 8.47
CA LYS A 30 -15.35 3.15 9.20
C LYS A 30 -15.53 1.98 8.25
N TRP A 31 -14.77 0.90 8.48
CA TRP A 31 -14.76 -0.31 7.65
C TRP A 31 -16.13 -0.96 7.52
N GLU A 32 -16.45 -1.41 6.30
CA GLU A 32 -17.74 -1.93 5.83
C GLU A 32 -18.91 -0.92 5.90
N THR A 33 -19.01 -0.06 6.92
CA THR A 33 -20.10 0.93 7.06
C THR A 33 -19.96 2.13 6.12
N GLU A 34 -18.74 2.55 5.79
CA GLU A 34 -18.46 3.65 4.85
C GLU A 34 -17.72 3.16 3.61
N LYS A 35 -17.84 1.87 3.26
CA LYS A 35 -17.07 1.23 2.19
C LYS A 35 -17.23 1.90 0.83
N GLU A 36 -18.46 2.23 0.43
CA GLU A 36 -18.73 2.87 -0.88
C GLU A 36 -18.12 4.27 -0.96
N LYS A 37 -18.18 5.02 0.15
CA LYS A 37 -17.57 6.36 0.25
C LYS A 37 -16.04 6.25 0.22
N PHE A 38 -15.48 5.28 0.92
CA PHE A 38 -14.05 4.96 0.89
C PHE A 38 -13.59 4.59 -0.52
N GLU A 39 -14.31 3.71 -1.22
CA GLU A 39 -14.02 3.30 -2.60
C GLU A 39 -14.00 4.47 -3.57
N LYS A 40 -15.04 5.30 -3.51
CA LYS A 40 -15.16 6.48 -4.36
C LYS A 40 -14.01 7.45 -4.14
N ASP A 41 -13.73 7.77 -2.88
CA ASP A 41 -12.65 8.69 -2.53
C ASP A 41 -11.27 8.13 -2.92
N PHE A 42 -11.02 6.84 -2.65
CA PHE A 42 -9.77 6.16 -3.01
C PHE A 42 -9.53 6.24 -4.53
N THR A 43 -10.55 5.86 -5.30
CA THR A 43 -10.49 5.88 -6.78
C THR A 43 -10.27 7.30 -7.29
N GLU A 44 -10.96 8.29 -6.72
CA GLU A 44 -10.81 9.70 -7.10
C GLU A 44 -9.41 10.25 -6.76
N ILE A 45 -8.83 9.86 -5.63
CA ILE A 45 -7.47 10.25 -5.23
C ILE A 45 -6.46 9.74 -6.26
N LEU A 46 -6.51 8.45 -6.60
CA LEU A 46 -5.57 7.85 -7.54
C LEU A 46 -5.75 8.39 -8.97
N LEU A 47 -6.99 8.65 -9.41
CA LEU A 47 -7.26 9.24 -10.72
C LEU A 47 -6.75 10.68 -10.85
N LYS A 48 -6.95 11.51 -9.82
CA LYS A 48 -6.58 12.93 -9.87
C LYS A 48 -5.09 13.18 -9.63
N ASN A 49 -4.40 12.22 -9.01
CA ASN A 49 -3.02 12.40 -8.59
C ASN A 49 -2.15 11.23 -9.10
N PRO A 50 -1.89 11.13 -10.42
CA PRO A 50 -1.05 10.06 -10.97
C PRO A 50 0.42 10.14 -10.50
N ASN A 51 0.87 11.30 -9.99
CA ASN A 51 2.19 11.49 -9.40
C ASN A 51 2.20 11.41 -7.87
N LEU A 52 1.30 10.62 -7.31
CA LEU A 52 1.15 10.56 -5.87
C LEU A 52 2.47 10.13 -5.22
N GLU A 53 3.05 11.00 -4.39
CA GLU A 53 4.29 10.66 -3.70
C GLU A 53 4.07 9.52 -2.70
N TYR A 54 2.90 9.51 -2.06
CA TYR A 54 2.42 8.45 -1.18
C TYR A 54 0.87 8.50 -1.04
N LEU A 55 0.22 7.33 -1.01
CA LEU A 55 -1.11 7.11 -0.42
C LEU A 55 -0.90 6.13 0.71
N ILE A 56 -1.30 6.46 1.92
CA ILE A 56 -1.17 5.57 3.07
C ILE A 56 -2.55 5.21 3.58
N ILE A 57 -2.82 3.92 3.65
CA ILE A 57 -4.03 3.33 4.24
C ILE A 57 -3.63 2.72 5.57
N GLU A 58 -3.90 3.40 6.68
CA GLU A 58 -3.59 2.94 8.04
C GLU A 58 -4.83 2.29 8.67
N PHE A 59 -4.63 1.15 9.33
CA PHE A 59 -5.68 0.42 10.04
C PHE A 59 -5.05 -0.45 11.13
N ASP A 60 -5.71 -0.57 12.29
CA ASP A 60 -5.18 -1.26 13.46
C ASP A 60 -3.72 -0.88 13.78
N SER A 61 -2.76 -1.79 13.59
CA SER A 61 -1.31 -1.57 13.75
C SER A 61 -0.54 -1.72 12.43
N TYR A 62 -1.24 -1.67 11.30
CA TYR A 62 -0.68 -1.90 9.97
C TYR A 62 -0.91 -0.68 9.07
N TYR A 63 -0.15 -0.59 7.98
CA TYR A 63 -0.47 0.33 6.90
C TYR A 63 -0.09 -0.25 5.53
N ILE A 64 -0.84 0.14 4.51
CA ILE A 64 -0.52 -0.16 3.11
C ILE A 64 -0.18 1.15 2.44
N GLN A 65 0.95 1.21 1.74
CA GLN A 65 1.35 2.41 1.03
C GLN A 65 1.35 2.20 -0.48
N TYR A 66 0.90 3.21 -1.22
CA TYR A 66 0.97 3.29 -2.67
C TYR A 66 1.84 4.48 -3.08
N LYS A 67 2.61 4.34 -4.15
CA LYS A 67 3.39 5.41 -4.77
C LYS A 67 3.17 5.40 -6.27
N GLY A 68 2.82 6.56 -6.83
CA GLY A 68 2.56 6.74 -8.26
C GLY A 68 3.82 6.99 -9.08
N PHE A 69 3.89 6.39 -10.25
CA PHE A 69 4.95 6.56 -11.24
C PHE A 69 4.34 7.03 -12.56
N VAL A 70 4.19 8.35 -12.73
CA VAL A 70 3.50 8.97 -13.89
C VAL A 70 4.04 8.47 -15.23
N LYS A 71 5.36 8.33 -15.36
CA LYS A 71 5.99 7.99 -16.64
C LYS A 71 5.63 6.59 -17.12
N SER A 72 5.49 5.64 -16.21
CA SER A 72 5.08 4.27 -16.52
C SER A 72 3.59 4.02 -16.31
N LYS A 73 2.86 5.00 -15.73
CA LYS A 73 1.45 4.89 -15.36
C LYS A 73 1.18 3.70 -14.46
N GLU A 74 2.00 3.58 -13.42
CA GLU A 74 1.92 2.49 -12.46
C GLU A 74 1.83 3.00 -11.03
N PHE A 75 1.24 2.18 -10.17
CA PHE A 75 1.35 2.31 -8.73
C PHE A 75 2.20 1.18 -8.17
N TYR A 76 3.23 1.57 -7.41
CA TYR A 76 3.96 0.65 -6.55
C TYR A 76 3.26 0.58 -5.20
N THR A 77 3.06 -0.64 -4.68
CA THR A 77 2.38 -0.87 -3.40
C THR A 77 3.27 -1.67 -2.47
N GLU A 78 3.27 -1.31 -1.20
CA GLU A 78 3.88 -2.09 -0.14
C GLU A 78 2.89 -2.31 1.00
N ILE A 79 2.80 -3.56 1.46
CA ILE A 79 2.13 -3.89 2.72
C ILE A 79 3.15 -3.76 3.82
N VAL A 80 2.95 -2.80 4.71
CA VAL A 80 3.88 -2.51 5.80
C VAL A 80 3.22 -2.81 7.14
N SER A 81 3.87 -3.67 7.92
CA SER A 81 3.52 -3.83 9.32
C SER A 81 4.39 -2.91 10.17
N ASN A 82 3.79 -2.18 11.12
CA ASN A 82 4.57 -1.50 12.15
C ASN A 82 5.40 -2.50 13.01
N GLU A 83 5.18 -3.81 12.84
CA GLU A 83 5.99 -4.89 13.43
C GLU A 83 7.44 -4.92 12.90
N PHE A 84 7.78 -4.16 11.86
CA PHE A 84 9.20 -3.93 11.50
C PHE A 84 10.01 -3.25 12.62
N LEU A 85 9.38 -2.70 13.66
CA LEU A 85 10.04 -2.15 14.85
C LEU A 85 9.90 -3.00 16.13
N ASN A 86 9.17 -4.12 16.10
CA ASN A 86 9.01 -4.96 17.29
C ASN A 86 9.15 -6.43 16.90
N GLU A 87 10.29 -7.01 17.26
CA GLU A 87 10.88 -8.27 16.77
C GLU A 87 10.05 -9.56 17.00
N ASN A 88 8.81 -9.46 17.47
CA ASN A 88 8.07 -10.59 18.02
C ASN A 88 6.80 -11.02 17.28
N LYS A 89 6.44 -10.43 16.14
CA LYS A 89 5.28 -10.92 15.35
C LYS A 89 5.52 -10.84 13.84
N LYS A 90 5.83 -11.99 13.25
CA LYS A 90 5.77 -12.21 11.80
C LYS A 90 4.31 -12.44 11.38
N TYR A 91 3.97 -12.16 10.12
CA TYR A 91 2.71 -12.66 9.54
C TYR A 91 2.63 -14.19 9.73
N SER A 92 1.43 -14.70 10.04
CA SER A 92 1.21 -16.15 10.07
C SER A 92 1.39 -16.73 8.66
N GLU A 93 1.71 -18.01 8.56
CA GLU A 93 1.90 -18.70 7.27
C GLU A 93 0.70 -18.52 6.34
N ASN A 94 -0.53 -18.64 6.86
CA ASN A 94 -1.75 -18.41 6.09
C ASN A 94 -1.84 -16.98 5.53
N LYS A 95 -1.45 -15.96 6.30
CA LYS A 95 -1.44 -14.57 5.81
C LYS A 95 -0.40 -14.39 4.70
N ILE A 96 0.77 -15.01 4.86
CA ILE A 96 1.82 -14.98 3.84
C ILE A 96 1.31 -15.61 2.55
N GLU A 97 0.71 -16.80 2.64
CA GLU A 97 0.14 -17.50 1.48
C GLU A 97 -0.93 -16.64 0.78
N GLU A 98 -1.84 -16.02 1.53
CA GLU A 98 -2.84 -15.13 0.94
C GLU A 98 -2.24 -13.90 0.26
N ILE A 99 -1.19 -13.30 0.85
CA ILE A 99 -0.46 -12.18 0.23
C ILE A 99 0.19 -12.62 -1.09
N LEU A 100 0.83 -13.79 -1.11
CA LEU A 100 1.49 -14.33 -2.30
C LEU A 100 0.49 -14.75 -3.38
N ASN A 101 -0.71 -15.21 -3.00
CA ASN A 101 -1.82 -15.48 -3.92
C ASN A 101 -2.37 -14.21 -4.59
N LEU A 102 -2.03 -13.03 -4.05
CA LEU A 102 -2.25 -11.74 -4.70
C LEU A 102 -1.04 -11.28 -5.52
N GLU A 103 -0.07 -12.16 -5.80
CA GLU A 103 1.11 -11.88 -6.62
C GLU A 103 2.04 -10.80 -6.06
N PHE A 104 2.03 -10.59 -4.74
CA PHE A 104 3.04 -9.78 -4.08
C PHE A 104 4.38 -10.51 -4.09
N SER A 105 5.46 -9.76 -4.37
CA SER A 105 6.83 -10.22 -4.18
C SER A 105 7.15 -10.32 -2.69
N LYS A 106 7.97 -11.29 -2.30
CA LYS A 106 8.39 -11.42 -0.90
C LYS A 106 9.39 -10.32 -0.51
N PRO A 107 9.49 -10.02 0.79
CA PRO A 107 10.57 -9.24 1.34
C PRO A 107 11.95 -9.68 0.84
N ASN A 108 12.73 -8.71 0.39
CA ASN A 108 14.11 -8.82 -0.09
C ASN A 108 14.29 -9.66 -1.37
N GLU A 109 13.20 -10.09 -2.02
CA GLU A 109 13.26 -10.69 -3.36
C GLU A 109 13.29 -9.60 -4.44
N LYS A 110 13.90 -9.92 -5.59
CA LYS A 110 13.88 -9.03 -6.75
C LYS A 110 12.54 -9.15 -7.45
N ASP A 111 11.90 -8.02 -7.73
CA ASP A 111 10.77 -7.97 -8.65
C ASP A 111 11.22 -8.18 -10.11
N ASN A 112 10.25 -8.18 -11.03
CA ASN A 112 10.48 -8.37 -12.47
C ASN A 112 11.36 -7.28 -13.10
N GLU A 113 11.51 -6.13 -12.45
CA GLU A 113 12.37 -5.03 -12.89
C GLU A 113 13.73 -5.02 -12.18
N GLY A 114 13.94 -5.95 -11.24
CA GLY A 114 15.16 -6.08 -10.45
C GLY A 114 15.20 -5.18 -9.21
N ASN A 115 14.09 -4.54 -8.83
CA ASN A 115 14.01 -3.78 -7.59
C ASN A 115 13.86 -4.71 -6.39
N ILE A 116 14.33 -4.26 -5.23
CA ILE A 116 14.25 -5.01 -3.98
C ILE A 116 13.56 -4.12 -2.96
N SER A 117 12.54 -4.67 -2.27
CA SER A 117 11.93 -4.03 -1.10
C SER A 117 12.06 -4.93 0.11
N PRO A 118 12.26 -4.36 1.32
CA PRO A 118 12.21 -5.14 2.55
C PRO A 118 10.78 -5.54 2.94
N ASN A 119 9.74 -5.08 2.25
CA ASN A 119 8.34 -5.39 2.50
C ASN A 119 7.77 -6.31 1.41
N TYR A 120 6.55 -6.82 1.64
CA TYR A 120 5.78 -7.41 0.55
C TYR A 120 5.36 -6.29 -0.42
N SER A 121 5.68 -6.45 -1.70
CA SER A 121 5.44 -5.40 -2.67
C SER A 121 4.85 -5.88 -3.99
N LYS A 122 4.06 -5.01 -4.63
CA LYS A 122 3.41 -5.30 -5.91
C LYS A 122 3.33 -4.05 -6.78
N TRP A 123 3.43 -4.24 -8.08
CA TRP A 123 3.20 -3.21 -9.08
C TRP A 123 1.82 -3.37 -9.69
N TYR A 124 1.15 -2.24 -9.89
CA TYR A 124 -0.16 -2.14 -10.52
C TYR A 124 -0.07 -1.23 -11.73
N LYS A 125 -0.73 -1.61 -12.82
CA LYS A 125 -1.07 -0.66 -13.87
C LYS A 125 -2.14 0.29 -13.37
N SER A 126 -2.11 1.53 -13.86
CA SER A 126 -3.05 2.57 -13.45
C SER A 126 -3.45 3.49 -14.61
N GLU A 127 -3.55 2.94 -15.81
CA GLU A 127 -3.87 3.71 -17.02
C GLU A 127 -5.37 4.02 -17.13
N THR A 128 -6.19 3.13 -16.58
CA THR A 128 -7.64 3.15 -16.72
C THR A 128 -8.34 3.15 -15.36
N LYS A 129 -9.58 3.65 -15.35
CA LYS A 129 -10.43 3.59 -14.15
C LYS A 129 -10.63 2.14 -13.68
N ASN A 130 -10.80 1.19 -14.59
CA ASN A 130 -10.99 -0.22 -14.25
C ASN A 130 -9.76 -0.81 -13.53
N GLU A 131 -8.55 -0.41 -13.90
CA GLU A 131 -7.33 -0.84 -13.21
C GLU A 131 -7.26 -0.23 -11.79
N ILE A 132 -7.67 1.02 -11.62
CA ILE A 132 -7.72 1.66 -10.29
C ILE A 132 -8.79 1.02 -9.40
N GLU A 133 -9.97 0.72 -9.96
CA GLU A 133 -11.03 -0.03 -9.27
C GLU A 133 -10.55 -1.44 -8.89
N PHE A 134 -9.71 -2.07 -9.71
CA PHE A 134 -9.06 -3.33 -9.37
C PHE A 134 -8.10 -3.21 -8.18
N ILE A 135 -7.29 -2.14 -8.11
CA ILE A 135 -6.44 -1.84 -6.94
C ILE A 135 -7.29 -1.76 -5.67
N HIS A 136 -8.42 -1.05 -5.73
CA HIS A 136 -9.34 -0.94 -4.59
C HIS A 136 -9.95 -2.30 -4.18
N LYS A 137 -10.29 -3.14 -5.16
CA LYS A 137 -10.81 -4.49 -4.91
C LYS A 137 -9.77 -5.37 -4.21
N GLU A 138 -8.51 -5.32 -4.63
CA GLU A 138 -7.43 -6.04 -3.93
C GLU A 138 -7.17 -5.47 -2.54
N LEU A 139 -7.16 -4.14 -2.36
CA LEU A 139 -7.11 -3.52 -1.04
C LEU A 139 -8.21 -4.06 -0.13
N THR A 140 -9.45 -4.08 -0.60
CA THR A 140 -10.60 -4.63 0.15
C THR A 140 -10.35 -6.09 0.55
N ARG A 141 -9.78 -6.91 -0.34
CA ARG A 141 -9.43 -8.30 -0.04
C ARG A 141 -8.31 -8.41 0.99
N ILE A 142 -7.30 -7.55 0.92
CA ILE A 142 -6.23 -7.49 1.92
C ILE A 142 -6.81 -7.15 3.30
N LEU A 143 -7.60 -6.08 3.40
CA LEU A 143 -8.21 -5.65 4.66
C LEU A 143 -9.14 -6.74 5.24
N LYS A 144 -9.95 -7.38 4.39
CA LYS A 144 -10.94 -8.37 4.82
C LYS A 144 -10.36 -9.75 5.09
N SER A 145 -9.68 -10.35 4.12
CA SER A 145 -9.26 -11.75 4.16
C SER A 145 -7.96 -11.91 4.95
N ILE A 146 -6.97 -11.06 4.66
CA ILE A 146 -5.63 -11.19 5.23
C ILE A 146 -5.57 -10.61 6.64
N PHE A 147 -6.15 -9.42 6.84
CA PHE A 147 -6.13 -8.75 8.13
C PHE A 147 -7.37 -9.00 9.00
N ASN A 148 -8.41 -9.63 8.45
CA ASN A 148 -9.65 -9.91 9.16
C ASN A 148 -10.22 -8.68 9.87
N MET A 149 -10.21 -7.53 9.17
CA MET A 149 -10.68 -6.27 9.73
C MET A 149 -12.14 -6.37 10.15
N LYS A 150 -12.40 -5.97 11.40
CA LYS A 150 -13.74 -5.99 11.99
C LYS A 150 -14.57 -4.83 11.46
N ASN A 151 -15.87 -5.06 11.28
CA ASN A 151 -16.80 -4.00 10.90
C ASN A 151 -16.70 -2.83 11.87
N GLY A 152 -16.64 -1.61 11.34
CA GLY A 152 -16.49 -0.40 12.14
C GLY A 152 -15.06 -0.05 12.55
N THR A 153 -14.05 -0.88 12.25
CA THR A 153 -12.63 -0.50 12.42
C THR A 153 -12.33 0.76 11.62
N GLU A 154 -11.58 1.69 12.21
CA GLU A 154 -11.19 2.93 11.56
C GLU A 154 -10.08 2.68 10.52
N ILE A 155 -10.29 3.22 9.32
CA ILE A 155 -9.29 3.32 8.25
C ILE A 155 -8.93 4.79 8.12
N LYS A 156 -7.64 5.11 8.22
CA LYS A 156 -7.13 6.46 7.97
C LYS A 156 -6.41 6.48 6.63
N VAL A 157 -6.82 7.38 5.76
CA VAL A 157 -6.25 7.58 4.43
C VAL A 157 -5.49 8.90 4.44
N ARG A 158 -4.19 8.84 4.11
CA ARG A 158 -3.31 10.01 4.09
C ARG A 158 -2.61 10.13 2.74
N TYR A 159 -2.60 11.34 2.16
CA TYR A 159 -2.02 11.62 0.85
C TYR A 159 -1.71 13.11 0.66
#